data_AF-A0A853D6R3-F1
#
_entry.id   AF-A0A853D6R3-F1
#
_cell.length_a   1.000
_cell.length_b   1.000
_cell.length_c   1.000
_cell.angle_alpha   90.00
_cell.angle_beta   90.00
_cell.angle_gamma   90.00
#
_symmetry.space_group_name_H-M   'P 1'
#
loop_
_entity.id
_entity.type
_entity.pdbx_description
1 polymer ?
#
loop_
_entity_poly.entity_id
_entity_poly.type
_entity_poly.pdbx_seq_one_letter_code
_entity_poly.pdbx_strand_id
1 'polypeptide(L)'
;MSYIDTYLEDVDVRHPETAAAVGAGSLYALEPGKGFLAHREADDRIHTYVNLDHPAEWFDQFDFTDPDATRAAIAGEFKEWSPVLRSLIADSDTDPILRAIYELPDEHRWDARHGVTLVGDAGHPTVPGGNGANNAMLDGAELGLAIAHNPDNVDAAIAAYEPIMFERAAKSATEAHQDVQMIFGPGSPHRLAAVFNGEEFDGA
;
A
#
# COMPACT_ATOMS: atom_id res chain seq x y z
N MET A 1 3.15 9.08 5.03
CA MET A 1 3.74 7.89 4.39
C MET A 1 3.56 7.93 2.88
N SER A 2 4.65 7.78 2.12
CA SER A 2 4.64 7.57 0.67
C SER A 2 5.47 6.34 0.31
N TYR A 3 5.16 5.76 -0.86
CA TYR A 3 5.79 4.56 -1.36
C TYR A 3 6.60 4.95 -2.60
N ILE A 4 7.76 4.35 -2.79
CA ILE A 4 8.57 4.52 -3.99
C ILE A 4 8.80 3.13 -4.58
N ASP A 5 8.30 2.93 -5.80
CA ASP A 5 8.45 1.66 -6.50
C ASP A 5 9.86 1.55 -7.08
N THR A 6 10.52 0.43 -6.83
CA THR A 6 11.77 0.02 -7.49
C THR A 6 11.71 -1.44 -7.91
N TYR A 7 12.43 -1.78 -8.97
CA TYR A 7 12.45 -3.14 -9.52
C TYR A 7 13.88 -3.58 -9.79
N LEU A 8 14.19 -4.83 -9.46
CA LEU A 8 15.41 -5.52 -9.91
C LEU A 8 14.99 -6.64 -10.85
N GLU A 9 15.65 -6.74 -12.00
CA GLU A 9 15.39 -7.73 -13.04
C GLU A 9 16.53 -8.76 -13.10
N ASP A 10 16.24 -9.97 -13.62
CA ASP A 10 17.19 -11.10 -13.69
C ASP A 10 17.93 -11.36 -12.36
N VAL A 11 17.19 -11.32 -11.25
CA VAL A 11 17.77 -11.16 -9.90
C VAL A 11 18.66 -12.33 -9.48
N ASP A 12 18.42 -13.55 -9.96
CA ASP A 12 19.26 -14.70 -9.62
C ASP A 12 20.66 -14.60 -10.25
N VAL A 13 20.82 -13.82 -11.33
CA VAL A 13 22.09 -13.62 -12.03
C VAL A 13 22.74 -12.30 -11.64
N ARG A 14 21.97 -11.21 -11.65
CA ARG A 14 22.49 -9.85 -11.49
C ARG A 14 22.58 -9.41 -10.03
N HIS A 15 21.69 -9.92 -9.17
CA HIS A 15 21.57 -9.51 -7.77
C HIS A 15 21.45 -10.71 -6.80
N PRO A 16 22.32 -11.73 -6.89
CA PRO A 16 22.11 -13.02 -6.21
C PRO A 16 22.06 -12.92 -4.68
N GLU A 17 22.82 -12.00 -4.07
CA GLU A 17 22.78 -11.78 -2.62
C GLU A 17 21.46 -11.15 -2.16
N THR A 18 20.96 -10.18 -2.92
CA THR A 18 19.67 -9.52 -2.69
C THR A 18 18.51 -10.49 -2.90
N ALA A 19 18.57 -11.30 -3.96
CA ALA A 19 17.61 -12.35 -4.23
C ALA A 19 17.57 -13.40 -3.11
N ALA A 20 18.73 -13.81 -2.60
CA ALA A 20 18.81 -14.72 -1.47
C ALA A 20 18.22 -14.12 -0.18
N ALA A 21 18.39 -12.81 0.04
CA ALA A 21 17.84 -12.11 1.21
C ALA A 21 16.31 -11.95 1.14
N VAL A 22 15.76 -11.63 -0.03
CA VAL A 22 14.30 -11.56 -0.24
C VAL A 22 13.67 -12.95 -0.21
N GLY A 23 14.37 -13.95 -0.74
CA GLY A 23 13.90 -15.32 -0.82
C GLY A 23 12.82 -15.52 -1.89
N ALA A 24 11.97 -16.52 -1.69
CA ALA A 24 10.94 -16.92 -2.65
C ALA A 24 9.57 -16.27 -2.41
N GLY A 25 9.47 -15.34 -1.46
CA GLY A 25 8.21 -14.71 -1.05
C GLY A 25 8.40 -13.22 -0.83
N SER A 26 7.95 -12.74 0.32
CA SER A 26 8.06 -11.35 0.73
C SER A 26 9.06 -11.16 1.87
N LEU A 27 9.79 -10.06 1.81
CA LEU A 27 10.68 -9.53 2.83
C LEU A 27 10.08 -8.25 3.40
N TYR A 28 10.10 -8.15 4.72
CA TYR A 28 9.83 -6.93 5.47
C TYR A 28 11.10 -6.53 6.22
N ALA A 29 11.72 -5.43 5.81
CA ALA A 29 12.82 -4.81 6.54
C ALA A 29 12.35 -3.45 7.05
N LEU A 30 12.18 -3.31 8.36
CA LEU A 30 11.39 -2.23 8.96
C LEU A 30 12.12 -1.54 10.10
N GLU A 31 12.00 -0.22 10.14
CA GLU A 31 12.22 0.64 11.31
C GLU A 31 10.99 1.55 11.47
N PRO A 32 10.77 2.18 12.63
CA PRO A 32 9.70 3.15 12.77
C PRO A 32 9.76 4.24 11.69
N GLY A 33 8.66 4.42 10.96
CA GLY A 33 8.50 5.43 9.90
C GLY A 33 9.16 5.09 8.56
N LYS A 34 9.85 3.96 8.40
CA LYS A 34 10.45 3.60 7.09
C LYS A 34 10.75 2.11 6.92
N GLY A 35 10.83 1.66 5.68
CA GLY A 35 11.31 0.32 5.41
C GLY A 35 11.18 -0.14 3.96
N PHE A 36 11.55 -1.39 3.75
CA PHE A 36 11.37 -2.08 2.48
C PHE A 36 10.36 -3.20 2.63
N LEU A 37 9.35 -3.16 1.76
CA LEU A 37 8.46 -4.28 1.49
C LEU A 37 8.84 -4.77 0.11
N ALA A 38 9.61 -5.86 0.05
CA ALA A 38 10.07 -6.42 -1.20
C ALA A 38 9.44 -7.80 -1.39
N HIS A 39 9.07 -8.15 -2.62
CA HIS A 39 8.60 -9.49 -2.91
C HIS A 39 9.10 -9.96 -4.26
N ARG A 40 9.39 -11.26 -4.33
CA ARG A 40 9.81 -11.90 -5.57
C ARG A 40 8.58 -12.20 -6.41
N GLU A 41 8.59 -11.72 -7.65
CA GLU A 41 7.51 -11.88 -8.61
C GLU A 41 7.86 -12.95 -9.65
N ALA A 42 6.95 -13.18 -10.61
CA ALA A 42 7.25 -13.95 -11.79
C ALA A 42 8.39 -13.29 -12.61
N ASP A 43 8.94 -14.05 -13.56
CA ASP A 43 9.96 -13.56 -14.51
C ASP A 43 11.29 -13.10 -13.87
N ASP A 44 11.65 -13.68 -12.74
CA ASP A 44 12.92 -13.43 -12.03
C ASP A 44 13.12 -11.97 -11.61
N ARG A 45 12.03 -11.36 -11.11
CA ARG A 45 11.98 -9.97 -10.68
C ARG A 45 11.79 -9.82 -9.17
N ILE A 46 12.39 -8.79 -8.58
CA ILE A 46 12.05 -8.31 -7.24
C ILE A 46 11.44 -6.93 -7.37
N HIS A 47 10.21 -6.79 -6.88
CA HIS A 47 9.55 -5.50 -6.74
C HIS A 47 9.68 -5.06 -5.28
N THR A 48 10.17 -3.85 -5.07
CA THR A 48 10.30 -3.25 -3.74
C THR A 48 9.47 -1.98 -3.64
N TYR A 49 8.66 -1.91 -2.59
CA TYR A 49 8.11 -0.67 -2.08
C TYR A 49 9.06 -0.11 -1.03
N VAL A 50 9.70 1.01 -1.36
CA VAL A 50 10.46 1.81 -0.40
C VAL A 50 9.49 2.74 0.30
N ASN A 51 9.29 2.51 1.60
CA ASN A 51 8.30 3.21 2.42
C ASN A 51 9.00 4.28 3.25
N LEU A 52 8.49 5.51 3.20
CA LEU A 52 9.01 6.64 3.96
C LEU A 52 7.87 7.49 4.53
N ASP A 53 7.87 7.66 5.85
CA ASP A 53 6.94 8.53 6.56
C ASP A 53 7.47 9.96 6.64
N HIS A 54 7.51 10.60 5.47
CA HIS A 54 7.80 12.02 5.34
C HIS A 54 6.56 12.79 4.88
N PRO A 55 6.46 14.08 5.19
CA PRO A 55 5.42 14.95 4.66
C PRO A 55 5.61 15.15 3.15
N ALA A 56 4.55 15.52 2.42
CA ALA A 56 4.57 15.69 0.97
C ALA A 56 5.65 16.69 0.51
N GLU A 57 5.84 17.77 1.28
CA GLU A 57 6.81 18.84 1.01
C GLU A 57 8.28 18.37 1.08
N TRP A 58 8.54 17.23 1.72
CA TRP A 58 9.86 16.60 1.66
C TRP A 58 10.11 15.99 0.29
N PHE A 59 9.11 15.32 -0.30
CA PHE A 59 9.22 14.71 -1.62
C PHE A 59 9.26 15.73 -2.75
N ASP A 60 8.57 16.88 -2.59
CA ASP A 60 8.58 17.99 -3.55
C ASP A 60 9.97 18.61 -3.78
N GLN A 61 10.95 18.28 -2.93
CA GLN A 61 12.34 18.74 -3.07
C GLN A 61 13.14 17.91 -4.08
N PHE A 62 12.64 16.74 -4.49
CA PHE A 62 13.32 15.87 -5.45
C PHE A 62 12.78 16.07 -6.86
N ASP A 63 13.71 16.08 -7.82
CA ASP A 63 13.36 16.03 -9.24
C ASP A 63 13.30 14.59 -9.70
N PHE A 64 12.09 14.01 -9.70
CA PHE A 64 11.87 12.64 -10.19
C PHE A 64 12.12 12.48 -11.70
N THR A 65 12.42 13.56 -12.44
CA THR A 65 12.93 13.48 -13.82
C THR A 65 14.46 13.29 -13.90
N ASP A 66 15.17 13.43 -12.77
CA ASP A 66 16.54 12.99 -12.56
C ASP A 66 16.54 11.73 -11.65
N PRO A 67 16.39 10.54 -12.24
CA PRO A 67 16.23 9.30 -11.49
C PRO A 67 17.48 8.92 -10.68
N ASP A 68 18.67 9.25 -11.17
CA ASP A 68 19.93 8.93 -10.48
C ASP A 68 20.10 9.77 -9.21
N ALA A 69 19.87 11.08 -9.31
CA ALA A 69 19.93 11.98 -8.16
C ALA A 69 18.85 11.64 -7.12
N THR A 70 17.63 11.39 -7.58
CA THR A 70 16.50 11.01 -6.71
C THR A 70 16.80 9.70 -5.98
N ARG A 71 17.24 8.67 -6.71
CA ARG A 71 17.61 7.38 -6.12
C ARG A 71 18.71 7.52 -5.07
N ALA A 72 19.76 8.29 -5.36
CA ALA A 72 20.85 8.53 -4.41
C ALA A 72 20.36 9.23 -3.13
N ALA A 73 19.44 10.19 -3.27
CA ALA A 73 18.85 10.90 -2.14
C ALA A 73 17.98 9.97 -1.26
N ILE A 74 17.06 9.22 -1.88
CA ILE A 74 16.20 8.27 -1.16
C ILE A 74 17.03 7.14 -0.51
N ALA A 75 18.06 6.62 -1.20
CA ALA A 75 18.97 5.62 -0.63
C ALA A 75 19.77 6.16 0.57
N GLY A 76 19.93 7.48 0.67
CA GLY A 76 20.55 8.17 1.80
C GLY A 76 19.80 7.98 3.13
N GLU A 77 18.48 7.82 3.09
CA GLU A 77 17.64 7.52 4.27
C GLU A 77 18.00 6.16 4.91
N PHE A 78 18.65 5.28 4.14
CA PHE A 78 18.99 3.91 4.53
C PHE A 78 20.52 3.69 4.63
N LYS A 79 21.33 4.75 4.73
CA LYS A 79 22.80 4.66 4.67
C LYS A 79 23.43 3.70 5.70
N GLU A 80 22.82 3.55 6.88
CA GLU A 80 23.29 2.67 7.96
C GLU A 80 22.79 1.23 7.83
N TRP A 81 21.91 0.95 6.87
CA TRP A 81 21.35 -0.38 6.65
C TRP A 81 22.35 -1.28 5.91
N SER A 82 22.13 -2.59 5.98
CA SER A 82 23.01 -3.55 5.31
C SER A 82 23.13 -3.26 3.81
N PRO A 83 24.31 -3.46 3.19
CA PRO A 83 24.49 -3.26 1.76
C PRO A 83 23.48 -4.04 0.90
N VAL A 84 23.13 -5.27 1.33
CA VAL A 84 22.17 -6.15 0.64
C VAL A 84 20.75 -5.58 0.64
N LEU A 85 20.34 -4.85 1.69
CA LEU A 85 19.04 -4.18 1.69
C LEU A 85 19.08 -2.89 0.87
N ARG A 86 20.19 -2.15 0.94
CA ARG A 86 20.37 -0.90 0.19
C ARG A 86 20.41 -1.11 -1.32
N SER A 87 20.80 -2.29 -1.80
CA SER A 87 20.78 -2.61 -3.23
C SER A 87 19.36 -2.65 -3.81
N LEU A 88 18.32 -2.90 -2.99
CA LEU A 88 16.91 -2.88 -3.41
C LEU A 88 16.48 -1.52 -3.99
N ILE A 89 17.20 -0.45 -3.64
CA ILE A 89 17.02 0.87 -4.23
C ILE A 89 18.19 1.28 -5.12
N ALA A 90 19.43 1.10 -4.66
CA ALA A 90 20.61 1.60 -5.37
C ALA A 90 20.77 0.95 -6.75
N ASP A 91 20.42 -0.33 -6.86
CA ASP A 91 20.68 -1.12 -8.07
C ASP A 91 19.43 -1.29 -8.95
N SER A 92 18.30 -0.66 -8.60
CA SER A 92 17.03 -0.73 -9.34
C SER A 92 17.20 -0.56 -10.86
N ASP A 93 16.63 -1.46 -11.64
CA ASP A 93 16.61 -1.40 -13.11
C ASP A 93 15.60 -0.38 -13.66
N THR A 94 14.73 0.13 -12.81
CA THR A 94 13.74 1.16 -13.17
C THR A 94 14.01 2.47 -12.42
N ASP A 95 13.56 3.56 -13.02
CA ASP A 95 13.47 4.86 -12.35
C ASP A 95 12.58 4.76 -11.10
N PRO A 96 12.94 5.45 -9.99
CA PRO A 96 12.10 5.47 -8.79
C PRO A 96 10.79 6.18 -9.08
N ILE A 97 9.66 5.53 -8.79
CA ILE A 97 8.32 6.12 -8.99
C ILE A 97 7.71 6.45 -7.65
N LEU A 98 7.51 7.75 -7.37
CA LEU A 98 6.76 8.18 -6.18
C LEU A 98 5.27 7.84 -6.32
N ARG A 99 4.76 7.12 -5.33
CA ARG A 99 3.35 6.84 -5.08
C ARG A 99 2.95 7.55 -3.80
N ALA A 100 2.42 8.77 -3.95
CA ALA A 100 1.79 9.46 -2.84
C ALA A 100 0.53 8.70 -2.42
N ILE A 101 0.39 8.46 -1.11
CA ILE A 101 -0.77 7.79 -0.54
C ILE A 101 -1.76 8.86 -0.09
N TYR A 102 -2.98 8.78 -0.62
CA TYR A 102 -4.09 9.66 -0.27
C TYR A 102 -5.22 8.85 0.35
N GLU A 103 -5.96 9.48 1.26
CA GLU A 103 -7.08 8.87 1.96
C GLU A 103 -8.23 9.85 2.12
N LEU A 104 -9.44 9.32 2.22
CA LEU A 104 -10.60 10.02 2.75
C LEU A 104 -10.77 9.72 4.25
N PRO A 105 -11.56 10.52 4.99
CA PRO A 105 -11.91 10.18 6.37
C PRO A 105 -12.52 8.78 6.47
N ASP A 106 -12.23 8.04 7.54
CA ASP A 106 -12.68 6.63 7.68
C ASP A 106 -14.18 6.47 7.51
N GLU A 107 -14.97 7.34 8.14
CA GLU A 107 -16.43 7.34 8.07
C GLU A 107 -16.97 8.19 6.90
N HIS A 108 -16.17 8.39 5.84
CA HIS A 108 -16.58 9.19 4.70
C HIS A 108 -17.85 8.63 4.06
N ARG A 109 -18.81 9.53 3.85
CA ARG A 109 -20.10 9.26 3.22
C ARG A 109 -20.61 10.53 2.55
N TRP A 110 -21.58 10.36 1.67
CA TRP A 110 -22.20 11.46 0.95
C TRP A 110 -23.72 11.37 0.99
N ASP A 111 -24.37 12.50 0.68
CA ASP A 111 -25.81 12.53 0.44
C ASP A 111 -26.13 11.87 -0.89
N ALA A 112 -27.19 11.07 -0.92
CA ALA A 112 -27.65 10.38 -2.11
C ALA A 112 -27.84 11.34 -3.30
N ARG A 113 -27.38 10.91 -4.48
CA ARG A 113 -27.52 11.63 -5.74
C ARG A 113 -28.27 10.77 -6.75
N HIS A 114 -29.20 11.41 -7.47
CA HIS A 114 -30.01 10.72 -8.47
C HIS A 114 -29.15 10.04 -9.53
N GLY A 115 -29.26 8.71 -9.64
CA GLY A 115 -28.56 7.89 -10.62
C GLY A 115 -27.04 7.89 -10.55
N VAL A 116 -26.42 8.39 -9.47
CA VAL A 116 -24.96 8.50 -9.34
C VAL A 116 -24.52 7.96 -7.99
N THR A 117 -23.51 7.09 -8.01
CA THR A 117 -22.81 6.58 -6.82
C THR A 117 -21.34 6.31 -7.16
N LEU A 118 -20.54 5.94 -6.16
CA LEU A 118 -19.09 5.69 -6.29
C LEU A 118 -18.75 4.25 -5.84
N VAL A 119 -17.64 3.73 -6.38
CA VAL A 119 -17.10 2.39 -6.07
C VAL A 119 -15.57 2.49 -5.93
N GLY A 120 -14.99 1.63 -5.11
CA GLY A 120 -13.55 1.55 -4.87
C GLY A 120 -12.94 2.86 -4.40
N ASP A 121 -11.71 3.13 -4.83
CA ASP A 121 -10.93 4.32 -4.48
C ASP A 121 -11.58 5.65 -4.88
N ALA A 122 -12.63 5.65 -5.70
CA ALA A 122 -13.41 6.86 -5.95
C ALA A 122 -14.27 7.26 -4.73
N GLY A 123 -14.71 6.29 -3.92
CA GLY A 123 -15.59 6.50 -2.77
C GLY A 123 -14.90 6.34 -1.41
N HIS A 124 -13.89 5.47 -1.31
CA HIS A 124 -13.25 5.13 -0.02
C HIS A 124 -11.75 4.78 -0.13
N PRO A 125 -10.92 5.63 -0.78
CA PRO A 125 -9.47 5.43 -0.75
C PRO A 125 -8.96 5.56 0.70
N THR A 126 -8.06 4.67 1.08
CA THR A 126 -7.43 4.63 2.40
C THR A 126 -5.97 4.16 2.25
N VAL A 127 -5.21 4.12 3.35
CA VAL A 127 -3.85 3.59 3.33
C VAL A 127 -3.80 2.12 2.87
N PRO A 128 -2.70 1.66 2.22
CA PRO A 128 -2.60 0.28 1.74
C PRO A 128 -2.58 -0.80 2.85
N GLY A 129 -3.75 -1.19 3.35
CA GLY A 129 -3.95 -2.33 4.26
C GLY A 129 -4.22 -3.67 3.55
N GLY A 130 -4.02 -3.74 2.22
CA GLY A 130 -4.16 -4.97 1.44
C GLY A 130 -5.58 -5.30 0.93
N ASN A 131 -6.61 -4.55 1.35
CA ASN A 131 -8.01 -4.87 1.00
C ASN A 131 -8.64 -3.98 -0.09
N GLY A 132 -7.99 -2.89 -0.52
CA GLY A 132 -8.59 -1.89 -1.44
C GLY A 132 -9.16 -2.48 -2.74
N ALA A 133 -8.34 -3.24 -3.49
CA ALA A 133 -8.79 -3.87 -4.73
C ALA A 133 -9.93 -4.89 -4.51
N ASN A 134 -9.87 -5.67 -3.43
CA ASN A 134 -10.92 -6.63 -3.08
C ASN A 134 -12.24 -5.93 -2.76
N ASN A 135 -12.18 -4.82 -2.00
CA ASN A 135 -13.34 -4.00 -1.68
C ASN A 135 -13.93 -3.35 -2.93
N ALA A 136 -13.12 -2.81 -3.83
CA ALA A 136 -13.58 -2.24 -5.10
C ALA A 136 -14.29 -3.28 -5.99
N MET A 137 -13.78 -4.51 -6.05
CA MET A 137 -14.45 -5.60 -6.77
C MET A 137 -15.78 -5.99 -6.11
N LEU A 138 -15.81 -6.04 -4.78
CA LEU A 138 -17.02 -6.34 -4.03
C LEU A 138 -18.09 -5.26 -4.22
N ASP A 139 -17.70 -3.98 -4.23
CA ASP A 139 -18.58 -2.86 -4.53
C ASP A 139 -19.27 -3.04 -5.89
N GLY A 140 -18.48 -3.36 -6.93
CA GLY A 140 -19.00 -3.59 -8.27
C GLY A 140 -20.00 -4.74 -8.32
N ALA A 141 -19.72 -5.83 -7.60
CA ALA A 141 -20.62 -6.98 -7.52
C ALA A 141 -21.93 -6.64 -6.78
N GLU A 142 -21.85 -5.99 -5.62
CA GLU A 142 -23.01 -5.60 -4.82
C GLU A 142 -23.89 -4.58 -5.52
N LEU A 143 -23.29 -3.55 -6.13
CA LEU A 143 -24.01 -2.56 -6.92
C LEU A 143 -24.67 -3.21 -8.14
N GLY A 144 -23.95 -4.11 -8.84
CA GLY A 144 -24.51 -4.85 -9.97
C GLY A 144 -25.73 -5.70 -9.58
N LEU A 145 -25.67 -6.37 -8.43
CA LEU A 145 -26.81 -7.12 -7.87
C LEU A 145 -27.96 -6.19 -7.47
N ALA A 146 -27.68 -5.04 -6.85
CA ALA A 146 -28.70 -4.08 -6.47
C ALA A 146 -29.44 -3.53 -7.70
N ILE A 147 -28.73 -3.25 -8.80
CA ILE A 147 -29.31 -2.85 -10.09
C ILE A 147 -30.17 -3.97 -10.68
N ALA A 148 -29.67 -5.21 -10.68
CA ALA A 148 -30.42 -6.36 -11.20
C ALA A 148 -31.73 -6.62 -10.43
N HIS A 149 -31.76 -6.34 -9.12
CA HIS A 149 -32.97 -6.44 -8.30
C HIS A 149 -33.94 -5.25 -8.46
N ASN A 150 -33.47 -4.12 -8.99
CA ASN A 150 -34.26 -2.90 -9.17
C ASN A 150 -34.15 -2.36 -10.61
N PRO A 151 -34.54 -3.15 -11.64
CA PRO A 151 -34.22 -2.85 -13.04
C PRO A 151 -34.79 -1.53 -13.56
N ASP A 152 -35.92 -1.07 -13.00
CA ASP A 152 -36.60 0.17 -13.39
C ASP A 152 -36.43 1.31 -12.37
N ASN A 153 -35.59 1.12 -11.34
CA ASN A 153 -35.40 2.10 -10.26
C ASN A 153 -33.95 2.13 -9.77
N VAL A 154 -33.10 2.87 -10.49
CA VAL A 154 -31.68 3.02 -10.16
C VAL A 154 -31.45 3.66 -8.79
N ASP A 155 -32.31 4.60 -8.37
CA ASP A 155 -32.18 5.24 -7.06
C ASP A 155 -32.44 4.24 -5.92
N ALA A 156 -33.40 3.32 -6.10
CA ALA A 156 -33.61 2.24 -5.15
C ALA A 156 -32.43 1.24 -5.11
N ALA A 157 -31.80 0.96 -6.25
CA ALA A 157 -30.58 0.16 -6.29
C ALA A 157 -29.44 0.82 -5.49
N ILE A 158 -29.17 2.10 -5.75
CA ILE A 158 -28.13 2.87 -5.07
C ILE A 158 -28.43 2.94 -3.56
N ALA A 159 -29.68 3.23 -3.18
CA ALA A 159 -30.08 3.30 -1.77
C ALA A 159 -29.94 1.97 -1.02
N ALA A 160 -29.99 0.83 -1.73
CA ALA A 160 -29.73 -0.49 -1.14
C ALA A 160 -28.23 -0.81 -1.03
N TYR A 161 -27.42 -0.29 -1.94
CA TYR A 161 -25.97 -0.54 -2.02
C TYR A 161 -25.17 0.32 -1.04
N GLU A 162 -25.38 1.64 -1.05
CA GLU A 162 -24.52 2.60 -0.35
C GLU A 162 -24.36 2.33 1.16
N PRO A 163 -25.42 2.01 1.94
CA PRO A 163 -25.26 1.75 3.37
C PRO A 163 -24.34 0.57 3.69
N ILE A 164 -24.40 -0.50 2.87
CA ILE A 164 -23.58 -1.70 3.03
C ILE A 164 -22.13 -1.37 2.72
N MET A 165 -21.89 -0.65 1.63
CA MET A 165 -20.55 -0.23 1.24
C MET A 165 -19.94 0.74 2.27
N PHE A 166 -20.69 1.72 2.78
CA PHE A 166 -20.19 2.67 3.79
C PHE A 166 -19.74 1.97 5.07
N GLU A 167 -20.54 1.02 5.58
CA GLU A 167 -20.17 0.27 6.79
C GLU A 167 -18.89 -0.54 6.59
N ARG A 168 -18.79 -1.25 5.45
CA ARG A 168 -17.58 -2.01 5.09
C ARG A 168 -16.36 -1.10 4.91
N ALA A 169 -16.52 0.03 4.23
CA ALA A 169 -15.45 0.97 3.93
C ALA A 169 -14.86 1.55 5.22
N ALA A 170 -15.70 2.01 6.14
CA ALA A 170 -15.25 2.54 7.43
C ALA A 170 -14.48 1.50 8.25
N LYS A 171 -15.01 0.27 8.32
CA LYS A 171 -14.31 -0.84 8.99
C LYS A 171 -12.94 -1.11 8.34
N SER A 172 -12.91 -1.18 7.01
CA SER A 172 -11.68 -1.47 6.26
C SER A 172 -10.62 -0.39 6.43
N ALA A 173 -11.02 0.89 6.48
CA ALA A 173 -10.11 2.01 6.72
C ALA A 173 -9.46 1.92 8.11
N THR A 174 -10.28 1.69 9.16
CA THR A 174 -9.77 1.51 10.52
C THR A 174 -8.80 0.33 10.63
N GLU A 175 -9.13 -0.82 10.02
CA GLU A 175 -8.23 -1.99 9.98
C GLU A 175 -6.93 -1.66 9.23
N ALA A 176 -7.00 -0.96 8.09
CA ALA A 176 -5.82 -0.56 7.32
C ALA A 176 -4.89 0.38 8.10
N HIS A 177 -5.43 1.33 8.88
CA HIS A 177 -4.62 2.18 9.75
C HIS A 177 -3.94 1.40 10.87
N GLN A 178 -4.65 0.43 11.46
CA GLN A 178 -4.07 -0.46 12.48
C GLN A 178 -2.91 -1.28 11.90
N ASP A 179 -3.07 -1.81 10.69
CA ASP A 179 -2.01 -2.55 9.99
C ASP A 179 -0.80 -1.67 9.69
N VAL A 180 -1.00 -0.46 9.17
CA VAL A 180 0.09 0.49 8.91
C VAL A 180 0.80 0.88 10.22
N GLN A 181 0.07 1.11 11.31
CA GLN A 181 0.66 1.39 12.63
C GLN A 181 1.41 0.20 13.22
N MET A 182 0.95 -1.02 12.97
CA MET A 182 1.65 -2.24 13.35
C MET A 182 2.95 -2.42 12.56
N ILE A 183 2.93 -2.15 11.26
CA ILE A 183 4.06 -2.40 10.35
C ILE A 183 5.11 -1.28 10.42
N PHE A 184 4.70 -0.01 10.52
CA PHE A 184 5.60 1.14 10.44
C PHE A 184 5.59 2.05 11.67
N GLY A 185 4.77 1.76 12.68
CA GLY A 185 4.69 2.58 13.88
C GLY A 185 5.90 2.43 14.82
N PRO A 186 5.83 3.01 16.04
CA PRO A 186 6.93 2.98 17.00
C PRO A 186 7.39 1.58 17.44
N GLY A 187 6.54 0.56 17.26
CA GLY A 187 6.82 -0.82 17.62
C GLY A 187 7.53 -1.65 16.54
N SER A 188 7.81 -1.07 15.37
CA SER A 188 8.49 -1.77 14.28
C SER A 188 9.95 -2.09 14.61
N PRO A 189 10.48 -3.27 14.18
CA PRO A 189 9.80 -4.36 13.48
C PRO A 189 9.07 -5.35 14.40
N HIS A 190 9.20 -5.19 15.72
CA HIS A 190 8.83 -6.21 16.71
C HIS A 190 7.33 -6.55 16.72
N ARG A 191 6.46 -5.56 16.49
CA ARG A 191 5.00 -5.81 16.43
C ARG A 191 4.64 -6.80 15.32
N LEU A 192 5.12 -6.58 14.11
CA LEU A 192 4.86 -7.49 12.99
C LEU A 192 5.50 -8.87 13.22
N ALA A 193 6.73 -8.91 13.74
CA ALA A 193 7.41 -10.17 14.04
C ALA A 193 6.64 -11.04 15.04
N ALA A 194 6.08 -10.44 16.08
CA ALA A 194 5.28 -11.14 17.07
C ALA A 194 3.96 -11.68 16.50
N VAL A 195 3.30 -10.97 15.57
CA VAL A 195 2.15 -11.52 14.83
C VAL A 195 2.54 -12.76 14.04
N PHE A 196 3.68 -12.75 13.34
CA PHE A 196 4.17 -13.95 12.64
C PHE A 196 4.55 -15.10 13.58
N ASN A 197 4.91 -14.79 14.83
CA ASN A 197 5.17 -15.79 15.86
C ASN A 197 3.88 -16.27 16.56
N GLY A 198 2.72 -15.73 16.21
CA GLY A 198 1.43 -16.09 16.80
C GLY A 198 1.19 -15.52 18.19
N GLU A 199 1.86 -14.41 18.54
CA GLU A 199 1.64 -13.69 19.79
C GLU A 199 0.42 -12.76 19.66
N GLU A 200 -0.49 -12.81 20.64
CA GLU A 200 -1.63 -11.88 20.71
C GLU A 200 -1.17 -10.51 21.21
N PHE A 201 -1.54 -9.45 20.49
CA PHE A 201 -1.38 -8.07 20.95
C PHE A 201 -2.69 -7.56 21.53
N ASP A 202 -2.76 -7.44 22.86
CA ASP A 202 -3.71 -6.55 23.51
C ASP A 202 -3.31 -5.10 23.16
N GLY A 203 -4.04 -4.51 22.21
CA GLY A 203 -3.76 -3.17 21.70
C GLY A 203 -3.70 -2.10 22.80
N ALA A 204 -2.81 -1.14 22.60
CA ALA A 204 -2.82 0.15 23.29
C ALA A 204 -3.17 1.24 22.28
#